data_AF-A0A9P5G000-F1
#
_entry.id   AF-A0A9P5G000-F1
#
_cell.length_a   1.000
_cell.length_b   1.000
_cell.length_c   1.000
_cell.angle_alpha   90.00
_cell.angle_beta   90.00
_cell.angle_gamma   90.00
#
_symmetry.space_group_name_H-M   'P 1'
#
loop_
_entity.id
_entity.type
_entity.pdbx_description
1 polymer ?
#
loop_
_entity_poly.entity_id
_entity_poly.type
_entity_poly.pdbx_seq_one_letter_code
_entity_poly.pdbx_strand_id
1 'polypeptide(L)'
;MDRYFTSESIDEDNLELPSAKQIERSSFSVPDFDVDEFLAGYHQYQTLEDIQDQLRTWTRSLEQELVDLINEDYGQFVGLGMSLAEGKPKVQDIKVEILGFQQEIKQVQKKLETSAKETDSLIQEKAQLREMEV
;
A
#
# COMPACT_ATOMS: atom_id res chain seq x y z
N MET A 1 -29.88 29.02 68.20
CA MET A 1 -29.26 29.67 67.04
C MET A 1 -27.77 29.51 67.22
N ASP A 2 -27.18 28.47 66.62
CA ASP A 2 -25.73 28.36 66.45
C ASP A 2 -25.49 27.57 65.17
N ARG A 3 -24.88 28.25 64.20
CA ARG A 3 -24.59 27.74 62.86
C ARG A 3 -23.31 26.91 62.97
N TYR A 4 -23.42 25.60 62.80
CA TYR A 4 -22.26 24.76 62.53
C TYR A 4 -21.73 25.13 61.14
N PHE A 5 -20.52 25.71 61.10
CA PHE A 5 -19.71 25.79 59.90
C PHE A 5 -19.29 24.37 59.53
N THR A 6 -19.86 23.83 58.45
CA THR A 6 -19.29 22.67 57.75
C THR A 6 -18.05 23.15 57.03
N SER A 7 -16.86 22.80 57.53
CA SER A 7 -15.64 22.85 56.75
C SER A 7 -15.73 21.74 55.70
N GLU A 8 -16.16 22.09 54.51
CA GLU A 8 -16.12 21.20 53.35
C GLU A 8 -14.65 20.96 53.04
N SER A 9 -14.15 19.79 53.43
CA SER A 9 -12.80 19.33 53.16
C SER A 9 -12.68 19.15 51.65
N ILE A 10 -12.14 20.17 50.98
CA ILE A 10 -11.66 20.04 49.61
C ILE A 10 -10.48 19.08 49.70
N ASP A 11 -10.63 17.88 49.14
CA ASP A 11 -9.56 16.89 49.04
C ASP A 11 -8.40 17.49 48.19
N GLU A 12 -7.38 18.02 48.87
CA GLU A 12 -6.19 18.64 48.26
C GLU A 12 -5.41 17.67 47.34
N ASP A 13 -5.65 16.36 47.46
CA ASP A 13 -4.96 15.32 46.71
C ASP A 13 -5.43 15.14 45.26
N ASN A 14 -6.49 15.86 44.82
CA ASN A 14 -7.01 15.77 43.44
C ASN A 14 -7.00 17.10 42.67
N LEU A 15 -6.24 18.10 43.13
CA LEU A 15 -5.86 19.22 42.28
C LEU A 15 -4.75 18.77 41.32
N GLU A 16 -5.12 18.32 40.11
CA GLU A 16 -4.17 18.27 39.00
C GLU A 16 -3.55 19.66 38.83
N LEU A 17 -2.27 19.78 39.21
CA LEU A 17 -1.53 21.02 39.07
C LEU A 17 -1.57 21.44 37.59
N PRO A 18 -1.86 22.73 37.29
CA PRO A 18 -1.83 23.21 35.92
C PRO A 18 -0.44 22.96 35.34
N SER A 19 -0.37 22.03 34.39
CA SER A 19 0.88 21.66 33.73
C SER A 19 0.99 22.39 32.40
N ALA A 20 2.22 22.64 31.99
CA ALA A 20 2.49 23.32 30.74
C ALA A 20 1.99 22.45 29.57
N LYS A 21 1.03 22.98 28.80
CA LYS A 21 0.43 22.29 27.65
C LYS A 21 1.50 22.12 26.56
N GLN A 22 1.74 20.89 26.11
CA GLN A 22 2.63 20.64 24.98
C GLN A 22 1.94 21.02 23.66
N ILE A 23 2.71 21.58 22.73
CA ILE A 23 2.22 21.88 21.39
C ILE A 23 2.04 20.57 20.62
N GLU A 24 0.80 20.29 20.19
CA GLU A 24 0.47 19.13 19.37
C GLU A 24 0.38 19.51 17.88
N ARG A 25 0.67 18.57 16.98
CA ARG A 25 0.59 18.78 15.52
C ARG A 25 -0.82 19.16 15.05
N SER A 26 -1.84 18.60 15.69
CA SER A 26 -3.26 18.86 15.43
C SER A 26 -3.60 20.34 15.57
N SER A 27 -2.95 21.06 16.49
CA SER A 27 -3.14 22.50 16.72
C SER A 27 -2.79 23.37 15.50
N PHE A 28 -1.95 22.87 14.58
CA PHE A 28 -1.59 23.58 13.33
C PHE A 28 -2.47 23.23 12.14
N SER A 29 -3.34 22.22 12.26
CA SER A 29 -4.19 21.72 11.16
C SER A 29 -5.60 22.35 11.16
N VAL A 30 -5.79 23.45 11.88
CA VAL A 30 -7.09 24.12 12.03
C VAL A 30 -7.36 24.97 10.77
N PRO A 31 -8.57 24.91 10.17
CA PRO A 31 -8.89 25.60 8.91
C PRO A 31 -8.73 27.13 8.95
N ASP A 32 -8.89 27.74 10.11
CA ASP A 32 -8.77 29.18 10.37
C ASP A 32 -7.79 29.43 11.52
N PHE A 33 -6.52 29.06 11.31
CA PHE A 33 -5.50 29.17 12.35
C PHE A 33 -5.25 30.64 12.74
N ASP A 34 -5.58 30.98 13.98
CA ASP A 34 -5.28 32.28 14.61
C ASP A 34 -4.07 32.15 15.54
N VAL A 35 -3.02 32.93 15.24
CA VAL A 35 -1.76 32.93 16.00
C VAL A 35 -1.95 33.49 17.40
N ASP A 36 -2.78 34.52 17.55
CA ASP A 36 -3.00 35.20 18.82
C ASP A 36 -3.82 34.33 19.76
N GLU A 37 -4.86 33.65 19.25
CA GLU A 37 -5.64 32.66 20.00
C GLU A 37 -4.79 31.44 20.40
N PHE A 38 -3.94 30.97 19.46
CA PHE A 38 -3.00 29.89 19.72
C PHE A 38 -2.03 30.27 20.86
N LEU A 39 -1.30 31.38 20.75
CA LEU A 39 -0.36 31.82 21.77
C LEU A 39 -1.05 32.11 23.11
N ALA A 40 -2.26 32.67 23.08
CA ALA A 40 -3.07 32.89 24.28
C ALA A 40 -3.42 31.58 25.00
N GLY A 41 -3.58 30.46 24.29
CA GLY A 41 -3.82 29.14 24.90
C GLY A 41 -2.59 28.50 25.56
N TYR A 42 -1.37 28.92 25.18
CA TYR A 42 -0.11 28.31 25.65
C TYR A 42 0.69 29.19 26.62
N HIS A 43 0.47 30.51 26.62
CA HIS A 43 1.22 31.44 27.49
C HIS A 43 0.92 31.32 28.99
N GLN A 44 -0.16 30.64 29.38
CA GLN A 44 -0.64 30.63 30.77
C GLN A 44 0.33 29.90 31.72
N TYR A 45 1.13 28.96 31.21
CA TYR A 45 2.03 28.10 32.01
C TYR A 45 3.38 27.85 31.33
N GLN A 46 3.77 28.66 30.34
CA GLN A 46 4.97 28.45 29.52
C GLN A 46 5.59 29.80 29.11
N THR A 47 6.93 29.88 29.03
CA THR A 47 7.58 31.10 28.54
C THR A 47 7.53 31.18 27.03
N LEU A 48 7.63 32.39 26.48
CA LEU A 48 7.69 32.58 25.03
C LEU A 48 8.92 31.92 24.40
N GLU A 49 10.03 31.83 25.15
CA GLU A 49 11.26 31.16 24.73
C GLU A 49 11.04 29.64 24.63
N ASP A 50 10.35 29.03 25.59
CA ASP A 50 9.99 27.60 25.54
C ASP A 50 9.07 27.29 24.35
N ILE A 51 8.11 28.17 24.06
CA ILE A 51 7.22 28.05 22.89
C ILE A 51 8.04 28.17 21.60
N GLN A 52 8.98 29.13 21.54
CA GLN A 52 9.85 29.31 20.39
C GLN A 52 10.72 28.08 20.13
N ASP A 53 11.29 27.48 21.17
CA ASP A 53 12.14 26.28 21.05
C ASP A 53 11.34 25.04 20.64
N GLN A 54 10.12 24.88 21.17
CA GLN A 54 9.21 23.83 20.72
C GLN A 54 8.85 24.00 19.25
N LEU A 55 8.52 25.22 18.81
CA LEU A 55 8.22 25.51 17.40
C LEU A 55 9.40 25.22 16.48
N ARG A 56 10.62 25.62 16.86
CA ARG A 56 11.85 25.31 16.11
C ARG A 56 12.08 23.81 15.99
N THR A 57 11.82 23.07 17.06
CA THR A 57 11.93 21.60 17.05
C THR A 57 10.89 20.98 16.13
N TRP A 58 9.65 21.46 16.16
CA TRP A 58 8.58 21.03 15.26
C TRP A 58 8.87 21.34 13.80
N THR A 59 9.40 22.53 13.48
CA THR A 59 9.82 22.87 12.10
C THR A 59 10.85 21.89 11.57
N ARG A 60 11.89 21.60 12.35
CA ARG A 60 12.92 20.63 11.95
C ARG A 60 12.37 19.21 11.79
N SER A 61 11.50 18.80 12.71
CA SER A 61 10.85 17.48 12.62
C SER A 61 9.98 17.38 11.36
N LEU A 62 9.25 18.44 11.02
CA LEU A 62 8.37 18.48 9.85
C LEU A 62 9.17 18.51 8.55
N GLU A 63 10.28 19.26 8.51
CA GLU A 63 11.21 19.27 7.38
C GLU A 63 11.79 17.87 7.13
N GLN A 64 12.16 17.17 8.20
CA GLN A 64 12.66 15.80 8.11
C GLN A 64 11.57 14.82 7.66
N GLU A 65 10.37 14.87 8.25
CA GLU A 65 9.23 14.02 7.88
C GLU A 65 8.84 14.23 6.40
N LEU A 66 8.91 15.46 5.89
CA LEU A 66 8.65 15.75 4.49
C LEU A 66 9.70 15.15 3.56
N VAL A 67 10.97 15.24 3.93
CA VAL A 67 12.07 14.59 3.19
C VAL A 67 11.91 13.07 3.23
N ASP A 68 11.58 12.51 4.38
CA ASP A 68 11.40 11.06 4.56
C ASP A 68 10.18 10.56 3.77
N LEU A 69 9.05 11.27 3.79
CA LEU A 69 7.86 10.94 3.00
C LEU A 69 8.16 11.00 1.50
N ILE A 70 8.83 12.05 1.03
CA ILE A 70 9.23 12.16 -0.38
C ILE A 70 10.18 11.02 -0.75
N ASN A 71 11.13 10.68 0.12
CA ASN A 71 12.08 9.60 -0.14
C ASN A 71 11.41 8.22 -0.15
N GLU A 72 10.48 7.97 0.77
CA GLU A 72 9.70 6.74 0.84
C GLU A 72 8.82 6.58 -0.40
N ASP A 73 8.03 7.60 -0.73
CA ASP A 73 7.13 7.60 -1.89
C ASP A 73 7.93 7.52 -3.20
N TYR A 74 9.08 8.19 -3.29
CA TYR A 74 9.96 8.12 -4.44
C TYR A 74 10.54 6.71 -4.62
N GLY A 75 11.01 6.07 -3.54
CA GLY A 75 11.51 4.71 -3.57
C GLY A 75 10.45 3.71 -4.04
N GLN A 76 9.23 3.83 -3.51
CA GLN A 76 8.10 2.99 -3.93
C GLN A 76 7.73 3.22 -5.40
N PHE A 77 7.63 4.48 -5.84
CA PHE A 77 7.28 4.82 -7.22
C PHE A 77 8.32 4.33 -8.22
N VAL A 78 9.61 4.50 -7.92
CA VAL A 78 10.72 3.99 -8.74
C VAL A 78 10.70 2.47 -8.77
N GLY A 79 10.49 1.80 -7.63
CA GLY A 79 10.39 0.34 -7.55
C GLY A 79 9.23 -0.23 -8.38
N LEU A 80 8.06 0.42 -8.34
CA LEU A 80 6.91 0.09 -9.18
C LEU A 80 7.23 0.31 -10.66
N GLY A 81 7.87 1.43 -11.01
CA GLY A 81 8.28 1.73 -12.38
C GLY A 81 9.26 0.70 -12.94
N MET A 82 10.26 0.27 -12.14
CA MET A 82 11.20 -0.78 -12.50
C MET A 82 10.49 -2.13 -12.66
N SER A 83 9.65 -2.52 -11.71
CA SER A 83 8.87 -3.77 -11.78
C SER A 83 7.97 -3.83 -13.01
N LEU A 84 7.34 -2.71 -13.36
CA LEU A 84 6.51 -2.60 -14.56
C LEU A 84 7.34 -2.66 -15.85
N ALA A 85 8.49 -2.00 -15.88
CA ALA A 85 9.42 -2.03 -17.01
C ALA A 85 9.96 -3.45 -17.25
N GLU A 86 10.30 -4.19 -16.18
CA GLU A 86 10.73 -5.58 -16.23
C GLU A 86 9.60 -6.58 -16.48
N GLY A 87 8.36 -6.25 -16.12
CA GLY A 87 7.20 -7.11 -16.36
C GLY A 87 6.83 -7.21 -17.85
N LYS A 88 7.01 -6.13 -18.61
CA LYS A 88 6.71 -6.09 -20.04
C LYS A 88 7.43 -7.17 -20.87
N PRO A 89 8.77 -7.35 -20.78
CA PRO A 89 9.45 -8.42 -21.50
C PRO A 89 8.99 -9.81 -21.05
N LYS A 90 8.77 -10.05 -19.75
CA LYS A 90 8.26 -11.34 -19.24
C LYS A 90 6.91 -11.72 -19.85
N VAL A 91 5.98 -10.77 -19.96
CA VAL A 91 4.67 -10.99 -20.61
C VAL A 91 4.85 -11.30 -22.09
N GLN A 92 5.81 -10.66 -22.75
CA GLN A 92 6.11 -10.90 -24.15
C GLN A 92 6.73 -12.30 -24.37
N ASP A 93 7.61 -12.74 -23.47
CA ASP A 93 8.20 -14.09 -23.51
C ASP A 93 7.12 -15.17 -23.35
N ILE A 94 6.24 -15.03 -22.36
CA ILE A 94 5.08 -15.94 -22.16
C ILE A 94 4.21 -15.99 -23.42
N LYS A 95 3.96 -14.84 -24.06
CA LYS A 95 3.19 -14.81 -25.31
C LYS A 95 3.87 -15.60 -26.43
N VAL A 96 5.19 -15.50 -26.56
CA VAL A 96 5.95 -16.27 -27.56
C VAL A 96 5.87 -17.76 -27.26
N GLU A 97 6.03 -18.16 -26.00
CA GLU A 97 5.92 -19.56 -25.58
C GLU A 97 4.53 -20.14 -25.89
N ILE A 98 3.46 -19.42 -25.55
CA ILE A 98 2.07 -19.85 -25.85
C ILE A 98 1.87 -20.04 -27.36
N LEU A 99 2.40 -19.14 -28.19
CA LEU A 99 2.33 -19.29 -29.64
C LEU A 99 3.11 -20.51 -30.13
N GLY A 100 4.25 -20.81 -29.52
CA GLY A 100 5.00 -22.05 -29.74
C GLY A 100 4.18 -23.29 -29.42
N PHE A 101 3.61 -23.36 -28.22
CA PHE A 101 2.72 -24.45 -27.80
C PHE A 101 1.53 -24.65 -28.74
N GLN A 102 0.90 -23.57 -29.20
CA GLN A 102 -0.20 -23.65 -30.16
C GLN A 102 0.25 -24.26 -31.50
N GLN A 103 1.46 -23.94 -31.97
CA GLN A 103 2.00 -24.54 -33.18
C GLN A 103 2.32 -26.02 -32.99
N GLU A 104 2.91 -26.39 -31.85
CA GLU A 104 3.20 -27.79 -31.52
C GLU A 104 1.92 -28.63 -31.46
N ILE A 105 0.87 -28.15 -30.80
CA ILE A 105 -0.43 -28.83 -30.74
C ILE A 105 -0.99 -29.04 -32.14
N LYS A 106 -0.94 -28.04 -33.02
CA LYS A 106 -1.40 -28.17 -34.41
C LYS A 106 -0.59 -29.23 -35.17
N GLN A 107 0.72 -29.30 -34.96
CA GLN A 107 1.55 -30.33 -35.58
C GLN A 107 1.18 -31.73 -35.09
N VAL A 108 0.94 -31.90 -33.79
CA VAL A 108 0.50 -33.18 -33.22
C VAL A 108 -0.86 -33.59 -33.76
N GLN A 109 -1.83 -32.65 -33.81
CA GLN A 109 -3.14 -32.91 -34.42
C GLN A 109 -3.03 -33.36 -35.88
N LYS A 110 -2.19 -32.69 -36.67
CA LYS A 110 -1.97 -33.08 -38.07
C LYS A 110 -1.37 -34.48 -38.19
N LYS A 111 -0.38 -34.81 -37.36
CA LYS A 111 0.23 -36.16 -37.33
C LYS A 111 -0.80 -37.23 -36.95
N LEU A 112 -1.64 -36.94 -35.96
CA LEU A 112 -2.70 -37.84 -35.53
C LEU A 112 -3.73 -38.07 -36.65
N GLU A 113 -4.13 -37.01 -37.36
CA GLU A 113 -5.07 -37.09 -38.47
C GLU A 113 -4.51 -37.92 -39.63
N THR A 114 -3.23 -37.75 -39.96
CA THR A 114 -2.54 -38.59 -40.96
C THR A 114 -2.53 -40.06 -40.53
N SER A 115 -2.16 -40.34 -39.28
CA SER A 115 -2.11 -41.71 -38.75
C SER A 115 -3.49 -42.37 -38.71
N ALA A 116 -4.54 -41.61 -38.39
CA ALA A 116 -5.92 -42.08 -38.45
C ALA A 116 -6.31 -42.47 -39.89
N LYS A 117 -6.02 -41.61 -40.88
CA LYS A 117 -6.29 -41.89 -42.30
C LYS A 117 -5.53 -43.11 -42.82
N GLU A 118 -4.26 -43.26 -42.44
CA GLU A 118 -3.47 -44.44 -42.78
C GLU A 118 -4.09 -45.71 -42.19
N THR A 119 -4.48 -45.67 -40.91
CA THR A 119 -5.14 -46.80 -40.24
C THR A 119 -6.46 -47.17 -40.92
N ASP A 120 -7.30 -46.19 -41.26
CA ASP A 120 -8.57 -46.42 -41.97
C ASP A 120 -8.33 -47.06 -43.35
N SER A 121 -7.30 -46.60 -44.08
CA SER A 121 -6.95 -47.19 -45.38
C SER A 121 -6.51 -48.65 -45.27
N LEU A 122 -5.70 -48.99 -44.26
CA LEU A 122 -5.27 -50.36 -43.99
C LEU A 122 -6.43 -51.26 -43.57
N ILE A 123 -7.39 -50.74 -42.80
CA ILE A 123 -8.61 -51.47 -42.43
C ILE A 123 -9.44 -51.77 -43.69
N GLN A 124 -9.61 -50.78 -44.58
CA GLN A 124 -10.33 -50.96 -45.84
C GLN A 124 -9.65 -51.98 -46.76
N GLU A 125 -8.34 -51.89 -46.93
CA GLU A 125 -7.57 -52.85 -47.72
C GLU A 125 -7.71 -54.28 -47.17
N LYS A 126 -7.59 -54.44 -45.84
CA LYS A 126 -7.80 -55.74 -45.19
C LYS A 126 -9.23 -56.28 -45.38
N ALA A 127 -10.24 -55.41 -45.37
CA ALA A 127 -11.63 -55.80 -45.61
C ALA A 127 -11.83 -56.28 -47.07
N GLN A 128 -11.28 -55.56 -48.04
CA GLN A 128 -11.32 -55.94 -49.46
C GLN A 128 -10.66 -57.29 -49.72
N LEU A 129 -9.48 -57.53 -49.14
CA LEU A 129 -8.79 -58.82 -49.28
C LEU A 129 -9.61 -59.98 -48.73
N ARG A 130 -10.31 -59.80 -47.60
CA ARG A 130 -11.21 -60.83 -47.05
C ARG A 130 -12.40 -61.14 -47.95
N GLU A 131 -12.95 -60.13 -48.63
CA GLU A 131 -14.07 -60.32 -49.54
C GLU A 131 -13.66 -60.98 -50.86
N MET A 132 -12.37 -60.90 -51.23
CA MET A 132 -11.81 -61.62 -52.38
C MET A 132 -11.40 -63.08 -52.09
N GLU A 133 -11.15 -63.44 -50.83
CA GLU A 133 -10.79 -64.81 -50.41
C GLU A 133 -12.00 -65.74 -50.16
N VAL A 134 -13.24 -65.21 -50.24
CA VAL A 134 -14.51 -65.96 -50.09
C VAL A 134 -15.15 -66.19 -51.44
#